data_AF-A0AAE9MWD8-F1
#
_entry.id   AF-A0AAE9MWD8-F1
#
_cell.length_a   1.000
_cell.length_b   1.000
_cell.length_c   1.000
_cell.angle_alpha   90.00
_cell.angle_beta   90.00
_cell.angle_gamma   90.00
#
_symmetry.space_group_name_H-M   'P 1'
#
loop_
_entity.id
_entity.type
_entity.pdbx_description
1 polymer ?
#
loop_
_entity_poly.entity_id
_entity_poly.type
_entity_poly.pdbx_seq_one_letter_code
_entity_poly.pdbx_strand_id
1 'polypeptide(L)'
;MMIQVLDLYASKIRKFTMRIYFLKMYRNFQILRALLRAMRGLYYNRYRWYNSETGCYISQDPISILGGLNLYSYVFGVNGWVDIFGLSATYLHHTIPREVYNLRSVKNENI
;
A
#
# COMPACT_ATOMS: atom_id res chain seq x y z
N MET A 1 -8.99 -14.00 60.09
CA MET A 1 -9.89 -13.03 59.42
C MET A 1 -9.13 -12.05 58.52
N MET A 2 -8.10 -11.36 59.02
CA MET A 2 -7.35 -10.34 58.25
C MET A 2 -6.64 -10.85 56.97
N ILE A 3 -6.04 -12.05 57.02
CA ILE A 3 -5.30 -12.63 55.87
C ILE A 3 -6.24 -12.92 54.68
N GLN A 4 -7.44 -13.45 54.93
CA GLN A 4 -8.43 -13.75 53.88
C GLN A 4 -8.93 -12.49 53.14
N VAL A 5 -8.98 -11.35 53.84
CA VAL A 5 -9.37 -10.07 53.23
C VAL A 5 -8.27 -9.54 52.30
N LEU A 6 -7.00 -9.71 52.67
CA LEU A 6 -5.85 -9.33 51.84
C LEU A 6 -5.76 -10.19 50.57
N ASP A 7 -5.97 -11.50 50.67
CA ASP A 7 -5.98 -12.41 49.51
C ASP A 7 -7.10 -12.06 48.53
N LEU A 8 -8.30 -11.74 49.05
CA LEU A 8 -9.43 -11.31 48.23
C LEU A 8 -9.14 -9.99 47.50
N TYR A 9 -8.53 -9.03 48.20
CA TYR A 9 -8.15 -7.74 47.63
C TYR A 9 -7.07 -7.89 46.55
N ALA A 10 -6.02 -8.68 46.81
CA ALA A 10 -4.98 -9.01 45.84
C ALA A 10 -5.55 -9.73 44.60
N SER A 11 -6.52 -10.64 44.79
CA SER A 11 -7.21 -11.33 43.69
C SER A 11 -8.05 -10.38 42.83
N LYS A 12 -8.76 -9.42 43.45
CA LYS A 12 -9.51 -8.37 42.74
C LYS A 12 -8.60 -7.47 41.93
N ILE A 13 -7.47 -7.03 42.51
CA ILE A 13 -6.47 -6.23 41.80
C ILE A 13 -5.92 -7.03 40.62
N ARG A 14 -5.51 -8.28 40.82
CA ARG A 14 -4.97 -9.12 39.74
C ARG A 14 -5.96 -9.27 38.59
N LYS A 15 -7.25 -9.52 38.87
CA LYS A 15 -8.30 -9.59 37.85
C LYS A 15 -8.50 -8.26 37.12
N PHE A 16 -8.49 -7.15 37.83
CA PHE A 16 -8.62 -5.81 37.25
C PHE A 16 -7.44 -5.47 36.34
N THR A 17 -6.22 -5.70 36.83
CA THR A 17 -4.98 -5.49 36.10
C THR A 17 -4.91 -6.37 34.85
N MET A 18 -5.26 -7.66 34.95
CA MET A 18 -5.34 -8.57 33.79
C MET A 18 -6.39 -8.13 32.76
N ARG A 19 -7.55 -7.61 33.21
CA ARG A 19 -8.56 -7.04 32.31
C ARG A 19 -8.03 -5.82 31.55
N ILE A 20 -7.27 -4.94 32.21
CA ILE A 20 -6.63 -3.79 31.55
C ILE A 20 -5.62 -4.26 30.51
N TYR A 21 -4.73 -5.20 30.86
CA TYR A 21 -3.76 -5.74 29.90
C TYR A 21 -4.44 -6.40 28.70
N PHE A 22 -5.51 -7.17 28.93
CA PHE A 22 -6.29 -7.80 27.88
C PHE A 22 -6.94 -6.76 26.95
N LEU A 23 -7.57 -5.71 27.50
CA LEU A 23 -8.17 -4.65 26.69
C LEU A 23 -7.12 -3.87 25.89
N LYS A 24 -5.97 -3.57 26.50
CA LYS A 24 -4.85 -2.92 25.81
C LYS A 24 -4.31 -3.79 24.66
N MET A 25 -4.13 -5.09 24.91
CA MET A 25 -3.73 -6.07 23.90
C MET A 25 -4.75 -6.18 22.78
N TYR A 26 -6.04 -6.30 23.10
CA TYR A 26 -7.12 -6.42 22.13
C TYR A 26 -7.23 -5.18 21.24
N ARG A 27 -7.08 -3.98 21.82
CA ARG A 27 -7.00 -2.73 21.06
C ARG A 27 -5.79 -2.71 20.11
N ASN A 28 -4.60 -3.08 20.60
CA ASN A 28 -3.40 -3.14 19.77
C ASN A 28 -3.56 -4.15 18.62
N PHE A 29 -4.21 -5.29 18.86
CA PHE A 29 -4.49 -6.29 17.84
C PHE A 29 -5.48 -5.78 16.77
N GLN A 30 -6.51 -5.04 17.17
CA GLN A 30 -7.42 -4.39 16.22
C GLN A 30 -6.69 -3.37 15.34
N ILE A 31 -5.82 -2.54 15.93
CA ILE A 31 -4.99 -1.57 15.19
C ILE A 31 -4.08 -2.31 14.21
N LEU A 32 -3.39 -3.37 14.66
CA LEU A 32 -2.52 -4.18 13.80
C LEU A 32 -3.30 -4.79 12.63
N ARG A 33 -4.51 -5.31 12.89
CA ARG A 33 -5.38 -5.84 11.83
C ARG A 33 -5.85 -4.77 10.85
N ALA A 34 -6.13 -3.56 11.31
CA ALA A 34 -6.50 -2.45 10.44
C ALA A 34 -5.31 -2.03 9.56
N LEU A 35 -4.11 -1.90 10.14
CA LEU A 35 -2.87 -1.64 9.40
C LEU A 35 -2.58 -2.74 8.37
N LEU A 36 -2.67 -4.02 8.76
CA LEU A 36 -2.47 -5.14 7.84
C LEU A 36 -3.44 -5.09 6.65
N ARG A 37 -4.71 -4.71 6.88
CA ARG A 37 -5.68 -4.53 5.79
C ARG A 37 -5.33 -3.35 4.89
N ALA A 38 -4.96 -2.21 5.47
CA ALA A 38 -4.58 -1.02 4.72
C ALA A 38 -3.27 -1.19 3.92
N MET A 39 -2.38 -2.06 4.39
CA MET A 39 -1.11 -2.35 3.72
C MET A 39 -1.20 -3.47 2.67
N ARG A 40 -2.27 -4.27 2.69
CA ARG A 40 -2.50 -5.29 1.66
C ARG A 40 -2.75 -4.61 0.32
N GLY A 41 -2.05 -5.05 -0.72
CA GLY A 41 -2.15 -4.45 -2.05
C GLY A 41 -1.30 -3.20 -2.26
N LEU A 42 -0.52 -2.75 -1.26
CA LEU A 42 0.48 -1.71 -1.44
C LEU A 42 1.85 -2.29 -1.77
N TYR A 43 2.43 -1.83 -2.87
CA TYR A 43 3.74 -2.23 -3.38
C TYR A 43 4.68 -1.04 -3.37
N TYR A 44 5.88 -1.23 -2.82
CA TYR A 44 6.88 -0.18 -2.79
C TYR A 44 7.65 -0.13 -4.11
N ASN A 45 7.55 1.00 -4.81
CA ASN A 45 8.31 1.29 -6.02
C ASN A 45 9.22 2.49 -5.76
N ARG A 46 10.43 2.23 -5.26
CA ARG A 46 11.55 3.15 -4.92
C ARG A 46 11.18 4.53 -4.32
N TYR A 47 10.41 5.37 -4.99
CA TYR A 47 9.95 6.67 -4.48
C TYR A 47 8.47 6.71 -4.10
N ARG A 48 7.67 5.72 -4.47
CA ARG A 48 6.20 5.74 -4.31
C ARG A 48 5.63 4.40 -3.87
N TRP A 49 4.46 4.47 -3.25
CA TRP A 49 3.64 3.30 -2.94
C TRP A 49 2.54 3.15 -3.99
N TYR A 50 2.51 2.00 -4.65
CA TYR A 50 1.54 1.63 -5.66
C TYR A 50 0.41 0.79 -5.04
N ASN A 51 -0.84 1.14 -5.31
CA ASN A 51 -1.99 0.34 -4.90
C ASN A 51 -2.47 -0.52 -6.07
N SER A 52 -2.37 -1.84 -5.94
CA SER A 52 -2.80 -2.78 -6.98
C SER A 52 -4.31 -2.87 -7.17
N GLU A 53 -5.10 -2.52 -6.14
CA GLU A 53 -6.57 -2.56 -6.24
C GLU A 53 -7.10 -1.40 -7.08
N THR A 54 -6.51 -0.21 -6.94
CA THR A 54 -6.91 0.98 -7.70
C THR A 54 -6.13 1.18 -9.00
N GLY A 55 -4.96 0.56 -9.12
CA GLY A 55 -4.08 0.71 -10.27
C GLY A 55 -3.28 2.02 -10.28
N CYS A 56 -3.23 2.75 -9.16
CA CYS A 56 -2.63 4.09 -9.05
C CYS A 56 -1.62 4.17 -7.90
N TYR A 57 -0.75 5.18 -7.94
CA TYR A 57 0.04 5.58 -6.79
C TYR A 57 -0.81 6.28 -5.74
N ILE A 58 -0.48 6.09 -4.47
CA ILE A 58 -1.16 6.77 -3.34
C ILE A 58 -0.52 8.11 -2.98
N SER A 59 0.68 8.38 -3.50
CA SER A 59 1.44 9.61 -3.29
C SER A 59 1.69 10.32 -4.61
N GLN A 60 1.68 11.65 -4.58
CA GLN A 60 1.99 12.48 -5.74
C GLN A 60 3.38 12.17 -6.32
N ASP A 61 3.52 12.22 -7.64
CA ASP A 61 4.82 12.10 -8.31
C ASP A 61 5.81 13.19 -7.83
N PRO A 62 7.00 12.83 -7.32
CA PRO A 62 8.01 13.81 -6.91
C PRO A 62 8.56 14.63 -8.07
N ILE A 63 8.48 14.14 -9.32
CA ILE A 63 8.82 14.89 -10.53
C ILE A 63 7.70 15.85 -10.94
N SER A 64 6.52 15.74 -10.31
CA SER A 64 5.36 16.58 -10.54
C SER A 64 4.94 16.57 -12.01
N ILE A 65 4.62 17.73 -12.59
CA ILE A 65 4.09 17.86 -13.94
C ILE A 65 5.02 17.32 -15.04
N LEU A 66 6.33 17.19 -14.76
CA LEU A 66 7.31 16.70 -15.72
C LEU A 66 7.19 15.18 -15.92
N GLY A 67 6.58 14.45 -14.97
CA GLY A 67 6.31 13.02 -15.06
C GLY A 67 5.00 12.70 -15.80
N GLY A 68 4.18 13.72 -16.04
CA GLY A 68 2.89 13.62 -16.71
C GLY A 68 1.83 14.49 -16.05
N LEU A 69 0.70 14.64 -16.74
CA LEU A 69 -0.44 15.43 -16.24
C LEU A 69 -1.16 14.76 -15.06
N ASN A 70 -1.14 13.42 -15.00
CA ASN A 70 -1.73 12.67 -13.90
C ASN A 70 -0.66 12.25 -12.90
N LEU A 71 -0.58 12.99 -11.81
CA LEU A 71 0.42 12.86 -10.76
C LEU A 71 0.32 11.57 -9.93
N TYR A 72 -0.79 10.83 -10.06
CA TYR A 72 -1.04 9.58 -9.35
C TYR A 72 -1.06 8.37 -10.28
N SER A 73 -0.87 8.56 -11.59
CA SER A 73 -0.92 7.47 -12.56
C SER A 73 0.30 6.56 -12.45
N TYR A 74 0.10 5.25 -12.62
CA TYR A 74 1.19 4.29 -12.71
C TYR A 74 1.89 4.32 -14.08
N VAL A 75 1.16 3.96 -15.14
CA VAL A 75 1.65 3.95 -16.53
C VAL A 75 0.50 4.24 -17.49
N PHE A 76 0.81 4.70 -18.71
CA PHE A 76 -0.20 4.94 -19.75
C PHE A 76 -0.90 3.65 -20.23
N GLY A 77 -0.24 2.50 -20.11
CA GLY A 77 -0.86 1.21 -20.42
C GLY A 77 -0.06 0.02 -19.86
N VAL A 78 -0.64 -0.73 -18.94
CA VAL A 78 0.01 -1.84 -18.21
C VAL A 78 0.49 -2.99 -19.10
N ASN A 79 -0.08 -3.13 -20.30
CA ASN A 79 0.25 -4.21 -21.22
C ASN A 79 1.57 -4.02 -21.98
N GLY A 80 2.16 -2.82 -21.93
CA GLY A 80 3.41 -2.54 -22.63
C GLY A 80 4.35 -1.57 -21.92
N TRP A 81 3.91 -0.98 -20.81
CA TRP A 81 4.67 0.00 -20.06
C TRP A 81 4.85 -0.46 -18.61
N VAL A 82 6.04 -0.22 -18.07
CA VAL A 82 6.40 -0.48 -16.68
C VAL A 82 7.14 0.73 -16.13
N ASP A 83 6.79 1.19 -14.93
CA ASP A 83 7.54 2.23 -14.22
C ASP A 83 8.47 1.56 -13.20
N ILE A 84 9.73 1.34 -13.58
CA ILE A 84 10.72 0.59 -12.79
C ILE A 84 11.21 1.39 -11.58
N PHE A 85 11.20 2.72 -11.69
CA PHE A 85 11.75 3.61 -10.66
C PHE A 85 10.69 4.36 -9.88
N GLY A 86 9.42 4.33 -10.29
CA GLY A 86 8.39 5.14 -9.64
C GLY A 86 8.51 6.61 -10.01
N LEU A 87 8.95 6.91 -11.23
CA LEU A 87 9.24 8.28 -11.71
C LEU A 87 8.74 8.52 -13.14
N SER A 88 8.80 7.50 -14.00
CA SER A 88 8.38 7.63 -15.39
C SER A 88 8.16 6.25 -16.01
N ALA A 89 7.09 6.13 -16.79
CA ALA A 89 6.74 4.89 -17.48
C ALA A 89 7.74 4.59 -18.61
N THR A 90 8.26 3.36 -18.63
CA THR A 90 9.19 2.87 -19.67
C THR A 90 8.51 1.79 -20.51
N TYR A 91 8.63 1.84 -21.84
CA TYR A 91 8.06 0.81 -22.71
C TYR A 91 8.93 -0.45 -22.73
N LEU A 92 8.32 -1.62 -22.56
CA LEU A 92 9.01 -2.92 -22.68
C LEU A 92 9.17 -3.31 -24.16
N HIS A 93 10.24 -2.84 -24.80
CA HIS A 93 10.53 -3.13 -26.21
C HIS A 93 11.02 -4.58 -26.45
N HIS A 94 11.44 -5.31 -25.42
CA HIS A 94 12.01 -6.66 -25.60
C HIS A 94 10.95 -7.78 -25.63
N THR A 95 9.79 -7.58 -25.01
CA THR A 95 8.73 -8.60 -24.91
C THR A 95 7.69 -8.50 -26.02
N ILE A 96 7.57 -7.33 -26.66
CA ILE A 96 6.56 -7.06 -27.68
C ILE A 96 7.25 -7.04 -29.05
N PRO A 97 6.80 -7.85 -30.03
CA PRO A 97 7.38 -7.86 -31.38
C PRO A 97 7.39 -6.47 -32.00
N ARG A 98 8.49 -6.15 -32.69
CA ARG A 98 8.71 -4.83 -33.34
C ARG A 98 7.59 -4.46 -34.31
N GLU A 99 6.92 -5.45 -34.90
CA GLU A 99 5.76 -5.26 -35.79
C GLU A 99 4.58 -4.58 -35.09
N VAL A 100 4.34 -4.89 -33.81
CA VAL A 100 3.24 -4.29 -33.03
C VAL A 100 3.53 -2.83 -32.68
N TYR A 101 4.81 -2.47 -32.52
CA TYR A 101 5.25 -1.09 -32.25
C TYR A 101 4.88 -0.18 -33.41
N ASN A 102 5.21 -0.60 -34.64
CA ASN A 102 4.95 0.17 -35.85
C ASN A 102 3.44 0.35 -36.10
N LEU A 103 2.62 -0.67 -35.80
CA LEU A 103 1.16 -0.59 -35.97
C LEU A 103 0.48 0.43 -35.03
N ARG A 104 1.03 0.68 -33.84
CA ARG A 104 0.49 1.71 -32.91
C ARG A 104 0.92 3.12 -33.30
N SER A 105 2.16 3.30 -33.74
CA SER A 105 2.65 4.60 -34.22
C SER A 105 1.85 5.07 -35.45
N VAL A 106 1.63 4.18 -36.43
CA VAL A 106 0.87 4.51 -37.66
C VAL A 106 -0.61 4.86 -37.37
N LYS A 107 -1.20 4.32 -36.31
CA LYS A 107 -2.59 4.65 -35.94
C LYS A 107 -2.73 6.01 -35.24
N ASN A 108 -1.68 6.49 -34.58
CA ASN A 108 -1.71 7.77 -33.85
C ASN A 108 -1.37 8.98 -34.72
N GLU A 109 -0.89 8.78 -35.95
CA GLU A 109 -0.56 9.84 -36.90
C GLU A 109 -1.73 10.24 -37.82
N ASN A 110 -2.89 9.56 -37.70
CA ASN A 110 -4.06 9.77 -38.56
C ASN A 110 -5.27 10.37 -37.82
N ILE A 111 -5.05 11.21 -36.81
CA ILE A 111 -6.10 12.00 -36.12
C ILE A 111 -5.68 13.46 -36.08
#